data_AF-S3DH40-F1
#
_entry.id   AF-S3DH40-F1
#
_cell.length_a   1.000
_cell.length_b   1.000
_cell.length_c   1.000
_cell.angle_alpha   90.00
_cell.angle_beta   90.00
_cell.angle_gamma   90.00
#
_symmetry.space_group_name_H-M   'P 1'
#
loop_
_entity.id
_entity.type
_entity.pdbx_description
1 polymer ?
#
loop_
_entity_poly.entity_id
_entity_poly.type
_entity_poly.pdbx_seq_one_letter_code
_entity_poly.pdbx_strand_id
1 'polypeptide(L)'
;MRYQALLFVPFFFWLSNAVELTDLFFDRGAGPGSCRPPQDEIVKSWLRDTVTLVDSTLAALGGAINNDKALKRNLNAWFGIKVKATDMDPVEADRLDTVTRSVQSVKDFLEMRNPSLKEPQIDGSGGKPWLFCNSDWQHETELMFDGDLGLPIYAADGVTQGNLRTWPIPDNANPADPFIDILLKMRQGSAPDWAHYAYWSPDIRDYVIEKASARYPGNPPSWCNGQDMTPEEQRFGLTSVSQLRDTITICPDAFDEAKSEPFETIDLTFASAAARSVRMDLEKTAPRSLTLFHELIHLTSGVENTPDVGTKPTECLKNRLRKLDMSRNPDSIVFFAWSYYLENNGPEPKFSWHSGKSAARLAQ
;
A
#
# COMPACT_ATOMS: atom_id res chain seq x y z
N MET A 1 -30.85 -5.50 -53.02
CA MET A 1 -31.04 -5.74 -51.57
C MET A 1 -29.76 -6.34 -51.02
N ARG A 2 -28.98 -5.58 -50.24
CA ARG A 2 -27.75 -6.04 -49.59
C ARG A 2 -28.05 -6.23 -48.11
N TYR A 3 -27.95 -7.45 -47.61
CA TYR A 3 -28.07 -7.75 -46.18
C TYR A 3 -26.75 -7.41 -45.50
N GLN A 4 -26.78 -6.44 -44.57
CA GLN A 4 -25.70 -6.21 -43.60
C GLN A 4 -25.86 -7.24 -42.49
N ALA A 5 -24.88 -8.14 -42.36
CA ALA A 5 -24.73 -8.98 -41.19
C ALA A 5 -24.14 -8.14 -40.05
N LEU A 6 -25.00 -7.77 -39.10
CA LEU A 6 -24.58 -7.26 -37.79
C LEU A 6 -23.98 -8.42 -36.99
N LEU A 7 -22.65 -8.47 -36.92
CA LEU A 7 -21.91 -9.29 -35.97
C LEU A 7 -22.16 -8.73 -34.56
N PHE A 8 -23.10 -9.35 -33.84
CA PHE A 8 -23.19 -9.24 -32.39
C PHE A 8 -21.95 -9.92 -31.80
N VAL A 9 -20.99 -9.11 -31.34
CA VAL A 9 -19.94 -9.59 -30.44
C VAL A 9 -20.60 -9.83 -29.09
N PRO A 10 -20.60 -11.05 -28.55
CA PRO A 10 -21.08 -11.27 -27.20
C PRO A 10 -20.11 -10.58 -26.25
N PHE A 11 -20.56 -9.49 -25.63
CA PHE A 11 -19.98 -9.02 -24.38
C PHE A 11 -20.17 -10.16 -23.37
N PHE A 12 -19.14 -10.99 -23.20
CA PHE A 12 -19.02 -11.84 -22.03
C PHE A 12 -18.86 -10.91 -20.83
N PHE A 13 -19.98 -10.48 -20.25
CA PHE A 13 -20.01 -10.00 -18.88
C PHE A 13 -19.63 -11.19 -18.00
N TRP A 14 -18.34 -11.31 -17.71
CA TRP A 14 -17.90 -12.00 -16.51
C TRP A 14 -18.55 -11.26 -15.34
N LEU A 15 -19.63 -11.82 -14.81
CA LEU A 15 -20.13 -11.49 -13.48
C LEU A 15 -19.09 -12.03 -12.48
N SER A 16 -17.92 -11.40 -12.39
CA SER A 16 -17.14 -11.46 -11.17
C SER A 16 -18.03 -10.81 -10.11
N ASN A 17 -18.28 -11.51 -9.01
CA ASN A 17 -18.82 -10.84 -7.83
C ASN A 17 -17.86 -9.70 -7.53
N ALA A 18 -18.32 -8.46 -7.70
CA ALA A 18 -17.49 -7.30 -7.39
C ALA A 18 -17.15 -7.40 -5.91
N VAL A 19 -15.86 -7.45 -5.59
CA VAL A 19 -15.39 -7.46 -4.21
C VAL A 19 -15.68 -6.07 -3.65
N GLU A 20 -16.47 -6.01 -2.59
CA GLU A 20 -16.78 -4.75 -1.94
C GLU A 20 -15.69 -4.40 -0.92
N LEU A 21 -15.48 -3.11 -0.68
CA LEU A 21 -14.49 -2.64 0.28
C LEU A 21 -14.73 -3.24 1.68
N THR A 22 -15.99 -3.35 2.07
CA THR A 22 -16.44 -3.93 3.34
C THR A 22 -16.21 -5.45 3.44
N ASP A 23 -15.98 -6.13 2.32
CA ASP A 23 -15.64 -7.56 2.33
C ASP A 23 -14.18 -7.76 2.76
N LEU A 24 -13.30 -6.82 2.40
CA LEU A 24 -11.86 -6.90 2.62
C LEU A 24 -11.40 -6.15 3.88
N PHE A 25 -11.99 -4.99 4.13
CA PHE A 25 -11.57 -4.08 5.19
C PHE A 25 -12.66 -3.87 6.21
N PHE A 26 -12.24 -3.60 7.44
CA PHE A 26 -13.11 -2.99 8.42
C PHE A 26 -13.05 -1.47 8.27
N ASP A 27 -14.21 -0.85 8.06
CA ASP A 27 -14.40 0.59 8.13
C ASP A 27 -15.55 0.89 9.10
N ARG A 28 -15.28 1.74 10.09
CA ARG A 28 -16.24 2.24 11.07
C ARG A 28 -17.33 3.13 10.45
N GLY A 29 -17.15 3.55 9.20
CA GLY A 29 -18.02 4.46 8.45
C GLY A 29 -17.92 5.92 8.88
N ALA A 30 -18.01 6.22 10.19
CA ALA A 30 -17.95 7.60 10.69
C ALA A 30 -16.98 7.78 11.88
N GLY A 31 -16.09 8.78 11.75
CA GLY A 31 -15.39 9.44 12.85
C GLY A 31 -13.96 9.86 12.49
N PRO A 32 -13.02 9.92 13.45
CA PRO A 32 -11.62 10.23 13.15
C PRO A 32 -11.00 9.20 12.19
N GLY A 33 -10.27 9.68 11.18
CA GLY A 33 -9.60 8.85 10.19
C GLY A 33 -10.50 8.10 9.18
N SER A 34 -11.80 7.96 9.42
CA SER A 34 -12.71 7.21 8.53
C SER A 34 -12.75 7.77 7.11
N CYS A 35 -12.91 6.90 6.10
CA CYS A 35 -13.18 7.29 4.73
C CYS A 35 -14.57 7.92 4.60
N ARG A 36 -14.64 9.19 4.16
CA ARG A 36 -15.90 9.92 3.97
C ARG A 36 -16.14 10.19 2.50
N PRO A 37 -17.39 10.30 2.02
CA PRO A 37 -17.64 10.76 0.66
C PRO A 37 -16.92 12.09 0.36
N PRO A 38 -16.21 12.22 -0.77
CA PRO A 38 -16.15 11.25 -1.89
C PRO A 38 -15.05 10.16 -1.77
N GLN A 39 -14.21 10.17 -0.74
CA GLN A 39 -13.06 9.26 -0.59
C GLN A 39 -13.45 7.78 -0.65
N ASP A 40 -14.53 7.35 0.02
CA ASP A 40 -14.98 5.95 -0.02
C ASP A 40 -15.24 5.46 -1.46
N GLU A 41 -15.96 6.25 -2.27
CA GLU A 41 -16.24 5.92 -3.67
C GLU A 41 -14.98 5.93 -4.55
N ILE A 42 -14.02 6.80 -4.21
CA ILE A 42 -12.72 6.84 -4.87
C ILE A 42 -11.94 5.55 -4.55
N VAL A 43 -11.85 5.16 -3.28
CA VAL A 43 -11.12 3.95 -2.86
C VAL A 43 -11.77 2.68 -3.44
N LYS A 44 -13.10 2.60 -3.54
CA LYS A 44 -13.79 1.52 -4.27
C LYS A 44 -13.38 1.48 -5.74
N SER A 45 -13.18 2.64 -6.37
CA SER A 45 -12.69 2.70 -7.74
C SER A 45 -11.23 2.27 -7.85
N TRP A 46 -10.40 2.63 -6.87
CA TRP A 46 -9.00 2.16 -6.78
C TRP A 46 -8.89 0.66 -6.57
N LEU A 47 -9.82 0.07 -5.80
CA LEU A 47 -9.89 -1.38 -5.62
C LEU A 47 -10.18 -2.10 -6.94
N ARG A 48 -11.09 -1.57 -7.76
CA ARG A 48 -11.39 -2.11 -9.10
C ARG A 48 -10.19 -2.03 -10.04
N ASP A 49 -9.46 -0.92 -10.01
CA ASP A 49 -8.22 -0.76 -10.77
C ASP A 49 -7.15 -1.77 -10.30
N THR A 50 -7.02 -1.96 -8.98
CA THR A 50 -6.09 -2.94 -8.40
C THR A 50 -6.41 -4.35 -8.89
N VAL A 51 -7.68 -4.79 -8.81
CA VAL A 51 -8.12 -6.09 -9.34
C VAL A 51 -7.74 -6.23 -10.81
N THR A 52 -8.00 -5.20 -11.62
CA THR A 52 -7.68 -5.18 -13.06
C THR A 52 -6.19 -5.38 -13.32
N LEU A 53 -5.32 -4.67 -12.58
CA LEU A 53 -3.88 -4.76 -12.75
C LEU A 53 -3.31 -6.08 -12.25
N VAL A 54 -3.78 -6.56 -11.10
CA VAL A 54 -3.38 -7.85 -10.53
C VAL A 54 -3.73 -9.00 -11.47
N ASP A 55 -4.98 -9.04 -11.97
CA ASP A 55 -5.46 -10.09 -12.87
C ASP A 55 -4.69 -10.09 -14.19
N SER A 56 -4.50 -8.91 -14.79
CA SER A 56 -3.71 -8.79 -16.02
C SER A 56 -2.26 -9.21 -15.82
N THR A 57 -1.66 -8.90 -14.67
CA THR A 57 -0.26 -9.22 -14.38
C THR A 57 -0.09 -10.72 -14.13
N LEU A 58 -0.94 -11.34 -13.33
CA LEU A 58 -0.88 -12.79 -13.07
C LEU A 58 -1.20 -13.61 -14.31
N ALA A 59 -2.14 -13.17 -15.16
CA ALA A 59 -2.40 -13.83 -16.44
C ALA A 59 -1.13 -13.85 -17.33
N ALA A 60 -0.35 -12.76 -17.30
CA ALA A 60 0.90 -12.65 -18.03
C ALA A 60 2.01 -13.53 -17.45
N LEU A 61 2.18 -13.51 -16.12
CA LEU A 61 3.19 -14.28 -15.39
C LEU A 61 2.89 -15.79 -15.39
N GLY A 62 1.63 -16.21 -15.31
CA GLY A 62 1.23 -17.62 -15.35
C GLY A 62 1.22 -18.23 -16.75
N GLY A 63 1.33 -17.41 -17.80
CA GLY A 63 1.19 -17.80 -19.20
C GLY A 63 2.50 -18.01 -19.96
N ALA A 64 2.47 -17.68 -21.25
CA ALA A 64 3.60 -17.83 -22.16
C ALA A 64 4.64 -16.70 -21.99
N ILE A 65 5.24 -16.55 -20.79
CA ILE A 65 6.31 -15.57 -20.53
C ILE A 65 7.37 -15.63 -21.63
N ASN A 66 7.67 -16.83 -22.13
CA ASN A 66 8.62 -17.06 -23.22
C ASN A 66 8.27 -16.40 -24.55
N ASN A 67 7.00 -16.08 -24.82
CA ASN A 67 6.52 -15.52 -26.09
C ASN A 67 6.05 -14.06 -25.97
N ASP A 68 5.77 -13.59 -24.76
CA ASP A 68 5.32 -12.21 -24.53
C ASP A 68 6.51 -11.23 -24.51
N LYS A 69 6.71 -10.53 -25.64
CA LYS A 69 7.77 -9.53 -25.77
C LYS A 69 7.57 -8.31 -24.87
N ALA A 70 6.34 -7.92 -24.56
CA ALA A 70 6.05 -6.78 -23.68
C ALA A 70 6.41 -7.14 -22.24
N LEU A 71 5.97 -8.31 -21.77
CA LEU A 71 6.28 -8.80 -20.44
C LEU A 71 7.78 -8.92 -20.21
N LYS A 72 8.52 -9.56 -21.14
CA LYS A 72 9.99 -9.70 -21.02
C LYS A 72 10.72 -8.37 -20.91
N ARG A 73 10.24 -7.35 -21.65
CA ARG A 73 10.84 -6.02 -21.58
C ARG A 73 10.57 -5.35 -20.25
N ASN A 74 9.34 -5.46 -19.73
CA ASN A 74 8.96 -4.89 -18.45
C ASN A 74 9.68 -5.59 -17.28
N LEU A 75 9.74 -6.92 -17.27
CA LEU A 75 10.53 -7.69 -16.30
C LEU A 75 12.01 -7.29 -16.29
N ASN A 76 12.62 -7.13 -17.46
CA ASN A 76 14.00 -6.64 -17.53
C ASN A 76 14.11 -5.17 -17.11
N ALA A 77 13.15 -4.31 -17.44
CA ALA A 77 13.19 -2.89 -17.11
C ALA A 77 13.19 -2.65 -15.60
N TRP A 78 12.23 -3.22 -14.90
CA TRP A 78 11.95 -2.97 -13.48
C TRP A 78 12.80 -3.83 -12.55
N PHE A 79 13.11 -5.07 -12.94
CA PHE A 79 13.75 -6.04 -12.03
C PHE A 79 15.07 -6.61 -12.58
N GLY A 80 15.41 -6.30 -13.83
CA GLY A 80 16.58 -6.85 -14.50
C GLY A 80 16.52 -8.33 -14.84
N ILE A 81 15.32 -8.91 -14.83
CA ILE A 81 15.08 -10.32 -15.15
C ILE A 81 15.13 -10.52 -16.67
N LYS A 82 15.98 -11.44 -17.14
CA LYS A 82 16.11 -11.78 -18.57
C LYS A 82 15.57 -13.18 -18.82
N VAL A 83 14.30 -13.23 -19.23
CA VAL A 83 13.64 -14.50 -19.53
C VAL A 83 14.23 -15.15 -20.80
N LYS A 84 14.99 -16.22 -20.60
CA LYS A 84 15.54 -17.11 -21.64
C LYS A 84 14.70 -18.39 -21.72
N ALA A 85 14.69 -19.01 -22.90
CA ALA A 85 13.81 -20.15 -23.18
C ALA A 85 14.20 -21.45 -22.47
N THR A 86 15.48 -21.63 -22.10
CA THR A 86 15.98 -22.91 -21.58
C THR A 86 16.54 -22.83 -20.17
N ASP A 87 17.17 -21.72 -19.79
CA ASP A 87 17.81 -21.57 -18.48
C ASP A 87 17.77 -20.13 -17.99
N MET A 88 17.05 -19.88 -16.89
CA MET A 88 17.06 -18.61 -16.18
C MET A 88 18.15 -18.64 -15.10
N ASP A 89 18.85 -17.52 -14.91
CA ASP A 89 19.80 -17.39 -13.80
C ASP A 89 19.05 -17.56 -12.46
N PRO A 90 19.59 -18.29 -11.46
CA PRO A 90 18.89 -18.53 -10.20
C PRO A 90 18.47 -17.25 -9.46
N VAL A 91 19.25 -16.17 -9.55
CA VAL A 91 18.90 -14.88 -8.94
C VAL A 91 17.77 -14.22 -9.71
N GLU A 92 17.78 -14.29 -11.04
CA GLU A 92 16.67 -13.79 -11.85
C GLU A 92 15.38 -14.61 -11.63
N ALA A 93 15.50 -15.92 -11.40
CA ALA A 93 14.38 -16.80 -11.07
C ALA A 93 13.79 -16.48 -9.70
N ASP A 94 14.63 -16.26 -8.67
CA ASP A 94 14.20 -15.86 -7.33
C ASP A 94 13.47 -14.50 -7.33
N ARG A 95 13.97 -13.53 -8.13
CA ARG A 95 13.29 -12.25 -8.33
C ARG A 95 11.94 -12.40 -9.01
N LEU A 96 11.85 -13.24 -10.04
CA LEU A 96 10.60 -13.51 -10.73
C LEU A 96 9.58 -14.17 -9.79
N ASP A 97 10.04 -15.13 -8.99
CA ASP A 97 9.22 -15.79 -7.96
C ASP A 97 8.75 -14.77 -6.91
N THR A 98 9.62 -13.89 -6.45
CA THR A 98 9.29 -12.82 -5.50
C THR A 98 8.19 -11.90 -6.05
N VAL A 99 8.36 -11.37 -7.27
CA VAL A 99 7.34 -10.51 -7.92
C VAL A 99 6.03 -11.27 -8.09
N THR A 100 6.08 -12.53 -8.53
CA THR A 100 4.89 -13.37 -8.73
C THR A 100 4.16 -13.60 -7.42
N ARG A 101 4.88 -13.96 -6.35
CA ARG A 101 4.30 -14.17 -5.02
C ARG A 101 3.69 -12.89 -4.46
N SER A 102 4.34 -11.74 -4.58
CA SER A 102 3.77 -10.47 -4.10
C SER A 102 2.45 -10.14 -4.78
N VAL A 103 2.37 -10.25 -6.12
CA VAL A 103 1.11 -10.01 -6.84
C VAL A 103 0.06 -11.08 -6.52
N GLN A 104 0.48 -12.35 -6.36
CA GLN A 104 -0.41 -13.44 -5.97
C GLN A 104 -0.97 -13.26 -4.55
N SER A 105 -0.18 -12.78 -3.59
CA SER A 105 -0.63 -12.48 -2.24
C SER A 105 -1.71 -11.40 -2.23
N VAL A 106 -1.57 -10.36 -3.05
CA VAL A 106 -2.62 -9.35 -3.26
C VAL A 106 -3.86 -9.99 -3.88
N LYS A 107 -3.72 -10.85 -4.89
CA LYS A 107 -4.86 -11.57 -5.49
C LYS A 107 -5.59 -12.44 -4.47
N ASP A 108 -4.85 -13.14 -3.63
CA ASP A 108 -5.41 -14.00 -2.59
C ASP A 108 -6.13 -13.19 -1.51
N PHE A 109 -5.65 -11.99 -1.18
CA PHE A 109 -6.36 -11.04 -0.33
C PHE A 109 -7.66 -10.56 -0.99
N LEU A 110 -7.58 -10.08 -2.24
CA LEU A 110 -8.74 -9.58 -2.99
C LEU A 110 -9.84 -10.64 -3.15
N GLU A 111 -9.47 -11.92 -3.25
CA GLU A 111 -10.44 -13.02 -3.34
C GLU A 111 -10.82 -13.63 -1.98
N MET A 112 -10.49 -12.97 -0.87
CA MET A 112 -10.75 -13.43 0.51
C MET A 112 -10.22 -14.84 0.79
N ARG A 113 -9.13 -15.22 0.09
CA ARG A 113 -8.42 -16.49 0.27
C ARG A 113 -7.35 -16.40 1.36
N ASN A 114 -6.98 -15.19 1.80
CA ASN A 114 -6.04 -14.99 2.91
C ASN A 114 -6.63 -15.51 4.24
N PRO A 115 -5.97 -16.46 4.93
CA PRO A 115 -6.43 -16.98 6.22
C PRO A 115 -6.59 -15.92 7.31
N SER A 116 -5.80 -14.84 7.31
CA SER A 116 -5.86 -13.81 8.35
C SER A 116 -7.22 -13.10 8.40
N LEU A 117 -7.92 -13.02 7.27
CA LEU A 117 -9.26 -12.42 7.14
C LEU A 117 -10.40 -13.25 7.77
N LYS A 118 -10.11 -14.45 8.30
CA LYS A 118 -11.14 -15.41 8.75
C LYS A 118 -11.20 -15.61 10.25
N GLU A 119 -10.27 -15.05 11.01
CA GLU A 119 -10.23 -15.25 12.46
C GLU A 119 -11.15 -14.24 13.17
N PRO A 120 -12.16 -14.67 13.95
CA PRO A 120 -13.00 -13.77 14.73
C PRO A 120 -12.18 -12.97 15.75
N GLN A 121 -12.50 -11.69 15.93
CA GLN A 121 -11.72 -10.76 16.75
C GLN A 121 -12.59 -9.96 17.73
N ILE A 122 -11.97 -9.51 18.84
CA ILE A 122 -12.63 -8.81 19.98
C ILE A 122 -13.25 -7.46 19.57
N ASP A 123 -12.67 -6.78 18.58
CA ASP A 123 -13.15 -5.50 18.04
C ASP A 123 -14.31 -5.66 17.04
N GLY A 124 -14.72 -6.89 16.74
CA GLY A 124 -15.77 -7.18 15.76
C GLY A 124 -15.33 -7.09 14.30
N SER A 125 -14.03 -6.88 14.02
CA SER A 125 -13.49 -6.78 12.65
C SER A 125 -13.53 -8.08 11.86
N GLY A 126 -13.64 -9.22 12.57
CA GLY A 126 -13.59 -10.54 11.95
C GLY A 126 -12.24 -10.89 11.32
N GLY A 127 -11.14 -10.25 11.77
CA GLY A 127 -9.79 -10.48 11.24
C GLY A 127 -9.44 -9.61 10.03
N LYS A 128 -10.35 -8.72 9.61
CA LYS A 128 -10.10 -7.78 8.53
C LYS A 128 -9.13 -6.68 8.99
N PRO A 129 -8.18 -6.27 8.13
CA PRO A 129 -7.41 -5.06 8.38
C PRO A 129 -8.34 -3.83 8.39
N TRP A 130 -7.91 -2.79 9.10
CA TRP A 130 -8.61 -1.51 9.08
C TRP A 130 -8.21 -0.70 7.86
N LEU A 131 -9.16 0.04 7.31
CA LEU A 131 -8.91 1.05 6.29
C LEU A 131 -9.30 2.44 6.82
N PHE A 132 -8.36 3.37 6.72
CA PHE A 132 -8.56 4.77 7.05
C PHE A 132 -8.19 5.66 5.86
N CYS A 133 -8.79 6.85 5.81
CA CYS A 133 -8.51 7.89 4.81
C CYS A 133 -7.87 9.17 5.40
N ASN A 134 -7.40 9.10 6.64
CA ASN A 134 -6.55 10.09 7.32
C ASN A 134 -5.95 9.44 8.59
N SER A 135 -4.79 9.88 9.07
CA SER A 135 -4.15 9.40 10.30
C SER A 135 -4.78 9.87 11.62
N ASP A 136 -5.85 10.68 11.59
CA ASP A 136 -6.54 11.17 12.80
C ASP A 136 -7.19 10.05 13.65
N TRP A 137 -7.20 8.80 13.17
CA TRP A 137 -7.65 7.63 13.94
C TRP A 137 -6.71 7.27 15.10
N GLN A 138 -5.53 7.90 15.17
CA GLN A 138 -4.60 7.78 16.29
C GLN A 138 -4.04 9.14 16.71
N HIS A 139 -3.56 9.24 17.94
CA HIS A 139 -2.91 10.45 18.45
C HIS A 139 -1.73 10.11 19.35
N GLU A 140 -0.68 10.94 19.30
CA GLU A 140 0.45 10.81 20.22
C GLU A 140 -0.02 11.05 21.65
N THR A 141 0.40 10.18 22.57
CA THR A 141 0.02 10.27 23.98
C THR A 141 1.07 9.64 24.88
N GLU A 142 1.07 10.07 26.15
CA GLU A 142 1.75 9.38 27.23
C GLU A 142 0.77 8.73 28.20
N LEU A 143 -0.53 8.84 27.92
CA LEU A 143 -1.58 8.38 28.82
C LEU A 143 -1.90 6.91 28.58
N MET A 144 -2.29 6.23 29.66
CA MET A 144 -2.63 4.81 29.66
C MET A 144 -4.11 4.57 29.39
N PHE A 145 -4.37 3.60 28.52
CA PHE A 145 -5.70 3.12 28.17
C PHE A 145 -5.75 1.60 28.29
N ASP A 146 -6.92 1.10 28.68
CA ASP A 146 -7.24 -0.31 28.78
C ASP A 146 -7.45 -0.88 27.37
N GLY A 147 -6.73 -1.95 27.00
CA GLY A 147 -6.80 -2.54 25.66
C GLY A 147 -8.14 -3.23 25.36
N ASP A 148 -8.85 -3.71 26.37
CA ASP A 148 -10.14 -4.39 26.18
C ASP A 148 -11.29 -3.38 26.07
N LEU A 149 -11.29 -2.37 26.94
CA LEU A 149 -12.38 -1.40 27.07
C LEU A 149 -12.13 -0.09 26.32
N GLY A 150 -10.89 0.21 25.98
CA GLY A 150 -10.47 1.50 25.42
C GLY A 150 -10.58 2.67 26.40
N LEU A 151 -10.74 2.39 27.70
CA LEU A 151 -10.96 3.40 28.74
C LEU A 151 -9.65 3.84 29.39
N PRO A 152 -9.55 5.09 29.87
CA PRO A 152 -8.43 5.54 30.68
C PRO A 152 -8.15 4.61 31.88
N ILE A 153 -6.88 4.24 32.07
CA ILE A 153 -6.44 3.57 33.30
C ILE A 153 -6.04 4.65 34.30
N TYR A 154 -6.64 4.62 35.49
CA TYR A 154 -6.36 5.58 36.56
C TYR A 154 -5.42 4.99 37.62
N ALA A 155 -4.60 5.86 38.22
CA ALA A 155 -3.81 5.53 39.39
C ALA A 155 -4.70 5.19 40.61
N ALA A 156 -4.08 4.75 41.71
CA ALA A 156 -4.80 4.37 42.93
C ALA A 156 -5.63 5.51 43.55
N ASP A 157 -5.37 6.76 43.18
CA ASP A 157 -6.17 7.91 43.60
C ASP A 157 -7.53 8.02 42.88
N GLY A 158 -7.73 7.25 41.79
CA GLY A 158 -8.94 7.24 40.98
C GLY A 158 -9.19 8.52 40.17
N VAL A 159 -8.24 9.46 40.15
CA VAL A 159 -8.39 10.78 39.51
C VAL A 159 -7.29 11.01 38.47
N THR A 160 -6.06 10.59 38.77
CA THR A 160 -4.91 10.80 37.88
C THR A 160 -4.86 9.66 36.86
N GLN A 161 -4.99 9.97 35.57
CA GLN A 161 -4.77 8.98 34.53
C GLN A 161 -3.31 8.54 34.55
N GLY A 162 -3.09 7.23 34.43
CA GLY A 162 -1.76 6.64 34.36
C GLY A 162 -0.97 7.21 33.19
N ASN A 163 0.32 7.45 33.43
CA ASN A 163 1.25 7.89 32.41
C ASN A 163 2.26 6.77 32.14
N LEU A 164 2.41 6.38 30.87
CA LEU A 164 3.28 5.30 30.38
C LEU A 164 4.73 5.44 30.86
N ARG A 165 5.20 6.66 31.13
CA ARG A 165 6.58 6.92 31.56
C ARG A 165 6.77 6.82 33.07
N THR A 166 5.73 7.12 33.86
CA THR A 166 5.84 7.15 35.33
C THR A 166 5.11 6.01 36.02
N TRP A 167 4.31 5.23 35.29
CA TRP A 167 3.54 4.11 35.85
C TRP A 167 4.45 3.09 36.53
N PRO A 168 4.19 2.68 37.79
CA PRO A 168 5.07 1.76 38.51
C PRO A 168 5.10 0.38 37.83
N ILE A 169 6.31 -0.16 37.67
CA ILE A 169 6.55 -1.52 37.15
C ILE A 169 7.04 -2.37 38.32
N PRO A 170 6.39 -3.50 38.66
CA PRO A 170 6.86 -4.41 39.70
C PRO A 170 8.27 -4.95 39.41
N ASP A 171 9.11 -5.11 40.44
CA ASP A 171 10.49 -5.64 40.28
C ASP A 171 10.54 -7.05 39.66
N ASN A 172 9.45 -7.81 39.79
CA ASN A 172 9.28 -9.15 39.25
C ASN A 172 8.42 -9.19 37.98
N ALA A 173 8.18 -8.05 37.33
CA ALA A 173 7.42 -7.98 36.09
C ALA A 173 8.12 -8.79 35.00
N ASN A 174 7.35 -9.56 34.24
CA ASN A 174 7.86 -10.32 33.11
C ASN A 174 8.10 -9.36 31.93
N PRO A 175 9.33 -9.16 31.44
CA PRO A 175 9.59 -8.28 30.30
C PRO A 175 9.02 -8.84 28.98
N ALA A 176 8.60 -10.11 28.94
CA ALA A 176 7.90 -10.68 27.81
C ALA A 176 6.40 -10.34 27.80
N ASP A 177 5.86 -9.71 28.85
CA ASP A 177 4.50 -9.15 28.83
C ASP A 177 4.49 -7.91 27.91
N PRO A 178 3.64 -7.88 26.86
CA PRO A 178 3.61 -6.77 25.91
C PRO A 178 3.37 -5.41 26.56
N PHE A 179 2.55 -5.35 27.61
CA PHE A 179 2.28 -4.11 28.31
C PHE A 179 3.50 -3.64 29.10
N ILE A 180 4.22 -4.56 29.75
CA ILE A 180 5.47 -4.25 30.45
C ILE A 180 6.55 -3.79 29.45
N ASP A 181 6.65 -4.41 28.28
CA ASP A 181 7.57 -3.99 27.22
C ASP A 181 7.30 -2.55 26.76
N ILE A 182 6.03 -2.17 26.56
CA ILE A 182 5.65 -0.79 26.24
C ILE A 182 6.11 0.17 27.33
N LEU A 183 5.81 -0.11 28.61
CA LEU A 183 6.22 0.75 29.73
C LEU A 183 7.76 0.90 29.81
N LEU A 184 8.50 -0.19 29.56
CA LEU A 184 9.97 -0.16 29.54
C LEU A 184 10.51 0.69 28.38
N LYS A 185 9.95 0.56 27.17
CA LYS A 185 10.31 1.39 26.01
C LYS A 185 10.02 2.87 26.27
N MET A 186 8.86 3.17 26.83
CA MET A 186 8.42 4.52 27.14
C MET A 186 9.20 5.16 28.31
N ARG A 187 10.04 4.43 29.05
CA ARG A 187 10.95 5.04 30.04
C ARG A 187 12.30 5.46 29.48
N GLN A 188 12.59 5.17 28.21
CA GLN A 188 13.89 5.46 27.60
C GLN A 188 13.97 6.92 27.09
N GLY A 189 15.04 7.61 27.48
CA GLY A 189 15.27 9.02 27.15
C GLY A 189 14.63 10.00 28.15
N SER A 190 14.72 11.30 27.87
CA SER A 190 14.18 12.37 28.72
C SER A 190 13.55 13.47 27.87
N ALA A 191 12.50 14.12 28.37
CA ALA A 191 11.83 15.20 27.67
C ALA A 191 12.82 16.33 27.29
N PRO A 192 12.69 16.96 26.11
CA PRO A 192 11.73 16.67 25.04
C PRO A 192 12.14 15.52 24.08
N ASP A 193 13.35 14.99 24.24
CA ASP A 193 14.03 14.06 23.33
C ASP A 193 13.95 12.60 23.83
N TRP A 194 12.73 12.10 23.98
CA TRP A 194 12.53 10.69 24.33
C TRP A 194 12.97 9.76 23.20
N ALA A 195 13.38 8.54 23.56
CA ALA A 195 13.81 7.55 22.56
C ALA A 195 12.63 6.92 21.79
N HIS A 196 11.44 6.91 22.39
CA HIS A 196 10.22 6.33 21.82
C HIS A 196 9.00 7.22 22.08
N TYR A 197 8.01 7.16 21.20
CA TYR A 197 6.74 7.89 21.26
C TYR A 197 5.59 6.93 21.02
N ALA A 198 4.50 7.07 21.78
CA ALA A 198 3.34 6.20 21.68
C ALA A 198 2.18 6.91 21.00
N TYR A 199 1.48 6.21 20.11
CA TYR A 199 0.29 6.68 19.42
C TYR A 199 -0.86 5.73 19.74
N TRP A 200 -1.91 6.26 20.38
CA TRP A 200 -3.07 5.46 20.77
C TRP A 200 -4.16 5.54 19.71
N SER A 201 -4.68 4.37 19.32
CA SER A 201 -5.91 4.27 18.53
C SER A 201 -7.09 3.87 19.42
N PRO A 202 -8.11 4.73 19.59
CA PRO A 202 -9.33 4.34 20.31
C PRO A 202 -10.16 3.29 19.56
N ASP A 203 -10.00 3.17 18.24
CA ASP A 203 -10.75 2.22 17.42
C ASP A 203 -10.17 0.81 17.52
N ILE A 204 -8.85 0.69 17.37
CA ILE A 204 -8.13 -0.58 17.46
C ILE A 204 -7.90 -0.99 18.92
N ARG A 205 -7.91 0.00 19.83
CA ARG A 205 -7.60 -0.13 21.26
C ARG A 205 -6.18 -0.65 21.49
N ASP A 206 -5.25 -0.10 20.72
CA ASP A 206 -3.84 -0.45 20.83
C ASP A 206 -2.92 0.73 20.53
N TYR A 207 -1.66 0.58 20.93
CA TYR A 207 -0.60 1.56 20.71
C TYR A 207 0.29 1.17 19.53
N VAL A 208 0.62 2.15 18.69
CA VAL A 208 1.87 2.10 17.91
C VAL A 208 2.97 2.74 18.75
N ILE A 209 4.12 2.07 18.87
CA ILE A 209 5.32 2.63 19.51
C ILE A 209 6.38 2.90 18.45
N GLU A 210 6.63 4.18 18.18
CA GLU A 210 7.65 4.61 17.23
C GLU A 210 8.94 5.01 17.93
N LYS A 211 10.07 4.76 17.28
CA LYS A 211 11.36 5.34 17.70
C LYS A 211 11.36 6.84 17.41
N ALA A 212 12.19 7.60 18.13
CA ALA A 212 12.36 9.03 17.88
C ALA A 212 12.68 9.37 16.41
N SER A 213 13.47 8.53 15.75
CA SER A 213 13.81 8.69 14.32
C SER A 213 12.65 8.45 13.35
N ALA A 214 11.58 7.80 13.81
CA ALA A 214 10.37 7.49 13.04
C ALA A 214 9.13 8.18 13.64
N ARG A 215 9.31 9.09 14.60
CA ARG A 215 8.22 9.88 15.18
C ARG A 215 7.54 10.67 14.05
N TYR A 216 6.21 10.65 14.05
CA TYR A 216 5.45 11.35 13.02
C TYR A 216 5.75 12.85 13.05
N PRO A 217 5.86 13.49 11.87
CA PRO A 217 6.16 14.90 11.78
C PRO A 217 4.97 15.76 12.24
N GLY A 218 5.21 17.06 12.43
CA GLY A 218 4.17 18.05 12.71
C GLY A 218 3.91 18.36 14.19
N ASN A 219 2.97 19.29 14.41
CA ASN A 219 2.48 19.68 15.73
C ASN A 219 0.97 20.04 15.64
N PRO A 220 0.06 19.16 16.06
CA PRO A 220 0.32 17.86 16.70
C PRO A 220 0.98 16.84 15.74
N PRO A 221 1.78 15.89 16.26
CA PRO A 221 2.36 14.81 15.47
C PRO A 221 1.29 13.97 14.77
N SER A 222 1.43 13.80 13.45
CA SER A 222 0.47 13.10 12.61
C SER A 222 1.16 12.60 11.35
N TRP A 223 0.87 11.38 10.92
CA TRP A 223 1.46 10.85 9.68
C TRP A 223 0.96 11.63 8.45
N CYS A 224 -0.35 11.70 8.26
CA CYS A 224 -0.93 12.36 7.09
C CYS A 224 -0.89 13.89 7.16
N ASN A 225 -0.97 14.46 8.37
CA ASN A 225 -1.10 15.91 8.56
C ASN A 225 0.18 16.56 9.10
N GLY A 226 1.25 15.78 9.25
CA GLY A 226 2.56 16.28 9.65
C GLY A 226 3.22 17.12 8.55
N GLN A 227 4.29 17.85 8.91
CA GLN A 227 5.06 18.66 7.95
C GLN A 227 5.66 17.81 6.82
N ASP A 228 6.10 18.47 5.75
CA ASP A 228 6.61 17.88 4.50
C ASP A 228 7.52 16.66 4.71
N MET A 229 7.09 15.51 4.18
CA MET A 229 7.93 14.31 4.09
C MET A 229 8.72 14.37 2.78
N THR A 230 9.89 13.74 2.76
CA THR A 230 10.71 13.62 1.57
C THR A 230 11.15 12.17 1.41
N PRO A 231 10.77 11.50 0.31
CA PRO A 231 9.93 11.98 -0.79
C PRO A 231 8.46 12.23 -0.40
N GLU A 232 7.76 13.08 -1.16
CA GLU A 232 6.37 13.49 -0.86
C GLU A 232 5.39 12.31 -0.91
N GLU A 233 5.68 11.33 -1.77
CA GLU A 233 4.89 10.13 -2.02
C GLU A 233 4.71 9.26 -0.77
N GLN A 234 5.65 9.32 0.18
CA GLN A 234 5.49 8.64 1.48
C GLN A 234 4.29 9.16 2.28
N ARG A 235 3.74 10.32 1.90
CA ARG A 235 2.50 10.83 2.49
C ARG A 235 1.25 10.25 1.87
N PHE A 236 1.30 9.47 0.79
CA PHE A 236 0.07 9.04 0.11
C PHE A 236 -0.62 7.89 0.83
N GLY A 237 0.17 6.99 1.41
CA GLY A 237 -0.33 5.83 2.14
C GLY A 237 0.60 5.44 3.30
N LEU A 238 0.08 4.63 4.21
CA LEU A 238 0.85 3.92 5.21
C LEU A 238 0.16 2.60 5.53
N THR A 239 0.93 1.54 5.47
CA THR A 239 0.56 0.26 6.06
C THR A 239 1.27 0.08 7.40
N SER A 240 0.51 -0.15 8.47
CA SER A 240 1.05 -0.51 9.78
C SER A 240 0.63 -1.92 10.16
N VAL A 241 1.62 -2.73 10.54
CA VAL A 241 1.45 -4.12 11.04
C VAL A 241 1.96 -4.26 12.48
N SER A 242 2.20 -3.13 13.14
CA SER A 242 2.82 -3.06 14.48
C SER A 242 1.80 -2.94 15.61
N GLN A 243 0.52 -3.18 15.31
CA GLN A 243 -0.58 -3.16 16.27
C GLN A 243 -1.27 -4.52 16.29
N LEU A 244 -2.23 -4.69 17.21
CA LEU A 244 -3.17 -5.81 17.23
C LEU A 244 -3.88 -6.00 15.88
N ARG A 245 -4.00 -4.94 15.06
CA ARG A 245 -4.60 -4.99 13.75
C ARG A 245 -3.70 -4.34 12.72
N ASP A 246 -3.61 -5.00 11.57
CA ASP A 246 -3.03 -4.37 10.41
C ASP A 246 -3.94 -3.24 9.93
N THR A 247 -3.34 -2.15 9.48
CA THR A 247 -4.05 -0.97 8.99
C THR A 247 -3.47 -0.54 7.66
N ILE A 248 -4.34 -0.07 6.76
CA ILE A 248 -3.96 0.79 5.65
C ILE A 248 -4.56 2.17 5.93
N THR A 249 -3.73 3.20 5.88
CA THR A 249 -4.16 4.60 5.95
C THR A 249 -3.82 5.29 4.63
N ILE A 250 -4.83 5.65 3.84
CA ILE A 250 -4.66 6.48 2.65
C ILE A 250 -4.79 7.95 3.08
N CYS A 251 -3.80 8.79 2.84
CA CYS A 251 -3.86 10.18 3.32
C CYS A 251 -4.59 11.12 2.35
N PRO A 252 -5.05 12.29 2.82
CA PRO A 252 -5.69 13.30 1.98
C PRO A 252 -4.91 13.67 0.71
N ASP A 253 -3.58 13.71 0.79
CA ASP A 253 -2.70 14.10 -0.33
C ASP A 253 -2.79 13.10 -1.51
N ALA A 254 -3.08 11.82 -1.25
CA ALA A 254 -3.33 10.84 -2.30
C ALA A 254 -4.64 11.09 -3.08
N PHE A 255 -5.57 11.87 -2.51
CA PHE A 255 -6.83 12.26 -3.15
C PHE A 255 -6.75 13.65 -3.81
N ASP A 256 -5.61 14.34 -3.72
CA ASP A 256 -5.41 15.69 -4.26
C ASP A 256 -4.59 15.64 -5.56
N GLU A 257 -5.22 15.96 -6.69
CA GLU A 257 -4.57 16.01 -8.03
C GLU A 257 -3.39 17.00 -8.08
N ALA A 258 -3.37 18.02 -7.22
CA ALA A 258 -2.26 18.98 -7.17
C ALA A 258 -1.00 18.41 -6.51
N LYS A 259 -1.13 17.30 -5.75
CA LYS A 259 -0.05 16.70 -4.96
C LYS A 259 0.32 15.29 -5.41
N SER A 260 -0.63 14.57 -5.97
CA SER A 260 -0.47 13.16 -6.37
C SER A 260 -0.60 12.97 -7.89
N GLU A 261 -0.68 11.73 -8.34
CA GLU A 261 -0.74 11.36 -9.74
C GLU A 261 -1.93 12.05 -10.49
N PRO A 262 -1.77 12.37 -11.78
CA PRO A 262 -2.69 13.28 -12.48
C PRO A 262 -4.08 12.72 -12.79
N PHE A 263 -4.31 11.42 -12.56
CA PHE A 263 -5.58 10.76 -12.87
C PHE A 263 -6.06 9.97 -11.66
N GLU A 264 -7.36 9.98 -11.38
CA GLU A 264 -7.92 9.17 -10.28
C GLU A 264 -7.83 7.66 -10.57
N THR A 265 -8.18 7.26 -11.79
CA THR A 265 -8.35 5.85 -12.19
C THR A 265 -7.77 5.56 -13.56
N ILE A 266 -7.58 4.27 -13.86
CA ILE A 266 -7.18 3.76 -15.18
C ILE A 266 -8.10 4.29 -16.29
N ASP A 267 -9.42 4.26 -16.06
CA ASP A 267 -10.41 4.72 -17.02
C ASP A 267 -10.26 6.22 -17.34
N LEU A 268 -10.02 7.05 -16.32
CA LEU A 268 -9.78 8.48 -16.52
C LEU A 268 -8.46 8.72 -17.26
N THR A 269 -7.41 7.96 -16.96
CA THR A 269 -6.17 8.01 -17.73
C THR A 269 -6.43 7.70 -19.21
N PHE A 270 -7.19 6.65 -19.52
CA PHE A 270 -7.43 6.22 -20.91
C PHE A 270 -8.34 7.19 -21.68
N ALA A 271 -9.29 7.83 -20.97
CA ALA A 271 -10.15 8.87 -21.52
C ALA A 271 -9.39 10.18 -21.80
N SER A 272 -8.28 10.44 -21.08
CA SER A 272 -7.55 11.69 -21.16
C SER A 272 -6.74 11.87 -22.46
N ALA A 273 -6.97 12.98 -23.16
CA ALA A 273 -6.13 13.39 -24.28
C ALA A 273 -4.72 13.79 -23.82
N ALA A 274 -4.57 14.30 -22.60
CA ALA A 274 -3.28 14.66 -22.02
C ALA A 274 -2.42 13.40 -21.76
N ALA A 275 -3.02 12.33 -21.24
CA ALA A 275 -2.31 11.06 -21.09
C ALA A 275 -1.76 10.55 -22.45
N ARG A 276 -2.57 10.63 -23.51
CA ARG A 276 -2.15 10.20 -24.87
C ARG A 276 -1.03 11.07 -25.45
N SER A 277 -0.92 12.34 -25.05
CA SER A 277 0.05 13.27 -25.60
C SER A 277 1.44 13.13 -24.97
N VAL A 278 1.52 12.71 -23.70
CA VAL A 278 2.80 12.53 -22.99
C VAL A 278 3.56 11.27 -23.41
N ARG A 279 2.91 10.34 -24.13
CA ARG A 279 3.41 9.11 -24.80
C ARG A 279 4.26 8.14 -23.97
N MET A 280 5.32 8.59 -23.31
CA MET A 280 6.38 7.78 -22.69
C MET A 280 6.61 8.08 -21.20
N ASP A 281 5.88 9.03 -20.61
CA ASP A 281 6.09 9.44 -19.22
C ASP A 281 5.09 8.73 -18.30
N LEU A 282 5.55 7.71 -17.56
CA LEU A 282 4.68 6.94 -16.66
C LEU A 282 4.18 7.82 -15.52
N GLU A 283 5.00 8.75 -15.04
CA GLU A 283 4.63 9.65 -13.94
C GLU A 283 3.43 10.50 -14.34
N LYS A 284 3.40 10.95 -15.61
CA LYS A 284 2.29 11.73 -16.16
C LYS A 284 1.10 10.92 -16.65
N THR A 285 1.12 9.59 -16.48
CA THR A 285 0.02 8.70 -16.89
C THR A 285 -0.43 7.75 -15.80
N ALA A 286 0.32 7.63 -14.71
CA ALA A 286 -0.05 6.85 -13.55
C ALA A 286 -1.40 7.35 -13.00
N PRO A 287 -2.33 6.45 -12.67
CA PRO A 287 -3.48 6.79 -11.85
C PRO A 287 -3.12 6.74 -10.36
N ARG A 288 -3.82 7.51 -9.54
CA ARG A 288 -3.71 7.54 -8.06
C ARG A 288 -4.14 6.22 -7.43
N SER A 289 -4.97 5.45 -8.13
CA SER A 289 -5.31 4.07 -7.73
C SER A 289 -4.12 3.14 -7.52
N LEU A 290 -2.93 3.47 -8.05
CA LEU A 290 -1.71 2.70 -7.78
C LEU A 290 -1.30 2.75 -6.30
N THR A 291 -1.66 3.80 -5.55
CA THR A 291 -1.37 3.91 -4.11
C THR A 291 -2.02 2.77 -3.33
N LEU A 292 -3.29 2.44 -3.57
CA LEU A 292 -3.92 1.31 -2.87
C LEU A 292 -3.25 -0.02 -3.21
N PHE A 293 -2.86 -0.22 -4.47
CA PHE A 293 -2.16 -1.44 -4.88
C PHE A 293 -0.79 -1.54 -4.17
N HIS A 294 -0.07 -0.43 -4.05
CA HIS A 294 1.18 -0.35 -3.31
C HIS A 294 0.97 -0.78 -1.85
N GLU A 295 0.01 -0.19 -1.14
CA GLU A 295 -0.24 -0.52 0.27
C GLU A 295 -0.70 -1.97 0.46
N LEU A 296 -1.48 -2.52 -0.48
CA LEU A 296 -1.88 -3.93 -0.44
C LEU A 296 -0.67 -4.88 -0.56
N ILE A 297 0.41 -4.49 -1.24
CA ILE A 297 1.64 -5.29 -1.28
C ILE A 297 2.29 -5.32 0.10
N HIS A 298 2.42 -4.18 0.78
CA HIS A 298 2.91 -4.14 2.16
C HIS A 298 2.06 -4.98 3.10
N LEU A 299 0.74 -4.83 3.03
CA LEU A 299 -0.19 -5.56 3.89
C LEU A 299 -0.05 -7.07 3.71
N THR A 300 0.04 -7.54 2.46
CA THR A 300 -0.01 -8.99 2.17
C THR A 300 1.36 -9.67 2.18
N SER A 301 2.45 -8.92 2.05
CA SER A 301 3.82 -9.45 2.01
C SER A 301 4.66 -9.04 3.23
N GLY A 302 4.16 -8.12 4.05
CA GLY A 302 4.82 -7.56 5.24
C GLY A 302 5.74 -6.39 4.90
N VAL A 303 5.64 -5.30 5.68
CA VAL A 303 6.42 -4.06 5.51
C VAL A 303 7.93 -4.30 5.55
N GLU A 304 8.42 -5.24 6.36
CA GLU A 304 9.85 -5.57 6.46
C GLU A 304 10.39 -6.23 5.17
N ASN A 305 9.53 -6.95 4.46
CA ASN A 305 9.90 -7.65 3.22
C ASN A 305 9.70 -6.78 1.98
N THR A 306 9.07 -5.62 2.14
CA THR A 306 8.65 -4.76 1.04
C THR A 306 9.07 -3.31 1.25
N PRO A 307 10.39 -3.01 1.28
CA PRO A 307 10.85 -1.67 1.61
C PRO A 307 10.62 -0.67 0.46
N ASP A 308 10.27 0.56 0.81
CA ASP A 308 10.14 1.69 -0.12
C ASP A 308 11.50 2.28 -0.50
N VAL A 309 12.24 1.54 -1.31
CA VAL A 309 13.57 1.93 -1.79
C VAL A 309 13.50 2.84 -3.01
N GLY A 310 12.32 3.08 -3.58
CA GLY A 310 12.09 4.15 -4.55
C GLY A 310 10.59 4.31 -4.83
N THR A 311 10.15 5.56 -4.94
CA THR A 311 8.73 5.94 -4.84
C THR A 311 8.12 6.44 -6.15
N LYS A 312 8.97 6.83 -7.10
CA LYS A 312 8.56 7.23 -8.45
C LYS A 312 9.10 6.29 -9.53
N PRO A 313 8.44 6.21 -10.70
CA PRO A 313 8.92 5.45 -11.86
C PRO A 313 10.39 5.74 -12.19
N THR A 314 10.78 7.02 -12.27
CA THR A 314 12.17 7.38 -12.60
C THR A 314 13.16 6.96 -11.52
N GLU A 315 12.77 7.03 -10.25
CA GLU A 315 13.61 6.60 -9.11
C GLU A 315 13.78 5.08 -9.10
N CYS A 316 12.68 4.33 -9.20
CA CYS A 316 12.68 2.87 -9.26
C CYS A 316 13.61 2.36 -10.38
N LEU A 317 13.51 2.96 -11.58
CA LEU A 317 14.36 2.63 -12.72
C LEU A 317 15.83 2.99 -12.48
N LYS A 318 16.13 4.14 -11.87
CA LYS A 318 17.51 4.52 -11.50
C LYS A 318 18.11 3.56 -10.49
N ASN A 319 17.34 3.15 -9.47
CA ASN A 319 17.78 2.21 -8.45
C ASN A 319 18.03 0.82 -9.04
N ARG A 320 17.17 0.38 -9.96
CA ARG A 320 17.44 -0.81 -10.78
C ARG A 320 18.75 -0.68 -11.57
N LEU A 321 19.03 0.46 -12.20
CA LEU A 321 20.26 0.67 -13.00
C LEU A 321 21.51 0.66 -12.12
N ARG A 322 21.38 1.05 -10.86
CA ARG A 322 22.40 0.90 -9.80
C ARG A 322 22.52 -0.54 -9.26
N LYS A 323 21.79 -1.49 -9.86
CA LYS A 323 21.75 -2.92 -9.51
C LYS A 323 21.18 -3.21 -8.11
N LEU A 324 20.36 -2.30 -7.56
CA LEU A 324 19.55 -2.62 -6.39
C LEU A 324 18.50 -3.66 -6.75
N ASP A 325 18.17 -4.52 -5.79
CA ASP A 325 17.09 -5.48 -5.97
C ASP A 325 15.75 -4.79 -5.80
N MET A 326 15.06 -4.57 -6.92
CA MET A 326 13.77 -3.90 -6.95
C MET A 326 12.59 -4.88 -6.94
N SER A 327 12.83 -6.19 -6.85
CA SER A 327 11.76 -7.22 -6.86
C SER A 327 10.89 -7.20 -5.61
N ARG A 328 11.35 -6.55 -4.55
CA ARG A 328 10.65 -6.37 -3.28
C ARG A 328 10.05 -4.99 -3.07
N ASN A 329 10.36 -4.02 -3.95
CA ASN A 329 9.87 -2.65 -3.84
C ASN A 329 8.42 -2.58 -4.36
N PRO A 330 7.41 -2.24 -3.54
CA PRO A 330 6.01 -2.17 -3.98
C PRO A 330 5.83 -1.28 -5.21
N ASP A 331 6.44 -0.10 -5.23
CA ASP A 331 6.33 0.82 -6.37
C ASP A 331 6.87 0.22 -7.68
N SER A 332 7.95 -0.56 -7.62
CA SER A 332 8.47 -1.23 -8.81
C SER A 332 7.50 -2.28 -9.34
N ILE A 333 6.75 -2.94 -8.45
CA ILE A 333 5.74 -3.95 -8.80
C ILE A 333 4.49 -3.28 -9.39
N VAL A 334 3.96 -2.23 -8.77
CA VAL A 334 2.77 -1.53 -9.27
C VAL A 334 3.08 -0.83 -10.60
N PHE A 335 4.25 -0.20 -10.76
CA PHE A 335 4.63 0.40 -12.04
C PHE A 335 4.91 -0.63 -13.12
N PHE A 336 5.44 -1.80 -12.76
CA PHE A 336 5.54 -2.94 -13.67
C PHE A 336 4.16 -3.41 -14.17
N ALA A 337 3.20 -3.59 -13.25
CA ALA A 337 1.84 -4.00 -13.59
C ALA A 337 1.16 -2.95 -14.48
N TRP A 338 1.26 -1.68 -14.10
CA TRP A 338 0.71 -0.56 -14.85
C TRP A 338 1.32 -0.41 -16.24
N SER A 339 2.66 -0.43 -16.36
CA SER A 339 3.35 -0.28 -17.64
C SER A 339 3.05 -1.44 -18.58
N TYR A 340 2.96 -2.67 -18.05
CA TYR A 340 2.54 -3.83 -18.83
C TYR A 340 1.08 -3.72 -19.30
N TYR A 341 0.17 -3.30 -18.42
CA TYR A 341 -1.23 -3.10 -18.77
C TYR A 341 -1.42 -2.04 -19.85
N LEU A 342 -0.71 -0.91 -19.75
CA LEU A 342 -0.68 0.16 -20.75
C LEU A 342 -0.22 -0.32 -22.13
N GLU A 343 0.86 -1.11 -22.22
CA GLU A 343 1.38 -1.60 -23.50
C GLU A 343 0.37 -2.50 -24.24
N ASN A 344 -0.49 -3.20 -23.50
CA ASN A 344 -1.45 -4.14 -24.07
C ASN A 344 -2.83 -3.53 -24.35
N ASN A 345 -3.31 -2.68 -23.45
CA ASN A 345 -4.69 -2.18 -23.42
C ASN A 345 -4.82 -0.67 -23.67
N GLY A 346 -3.69 0.05 -23.70
CA GLY A 346 -3.68 1.50 -23.87
C GLY A 346 -4.28 1.96 -25.20
N PRO A 347 -4.90 3.17 -25.24
CA PRO A 347 -5.46 3.76 -26.46
C PRO A 347 -4.44 3.88 -27.60
N GLU A 348 -4.89 3.64 -28.84
CA GLU A 348 -4.04 3.68 -30.03
C GLU A 348 -3.56 5.11 -30.41
N PRO A 349 -2.33 5.28 -30.94
CA PRO A 349 -1.32 4.23 -31.10
C PRO A 349 -0.88 3.72 -29.73
N LYS A 350 -0.91 2.39 -29.51
CA LYS A 350 -0.73 1.78 -28.18
C LYS A 350 0.42 2.47 -27.48
N PHE A 351 0.21 2.85 -26.21
CA PHE A 351 1.25 3.45 -25.38
C PHE A 351 2.54 2.64 -25.55
N SER A 352 3.43 3.12 -26.41
CA SER A 352 4.71 2.51 -26.63
C SER A 352 5.59 3.04 -25.52
N TRP A 353 5.26 2.65 -24.28
CA TRP A 353 6.21 2.76 -23.20
C TRP A 353 7.45 2.02 -23.71
N HIS A 354 8.54 2.75 -23.93
CA HIS A 354 9.75 2.15 -24.48
C HIS A 354 10.48 1.38 -23.38
N SER A 355 9.81 0.40 -22.77
CA SER A 355 10.36 -0.92 -22.59
C SER A 355 11.78 -0.96 -22.00
N GLY A 356 12.05 -0.32 -20.85
CA GLY A 356 13.38 -0.31 -20.21
C GLY A 356 14.57 0.26 -21.01
N LYS A 357 14.46 0.47 -22.33
CA LYS A 357 15.48 1.09 -23.19
C LYS A 357 15.45 2.61 -23.07
N SER A 358 14.31 3.18 -22.71
CA SER A 358 14.14 4.62 -22.44
C SER A 358 14.49 5.00 -21.00
N ALA A 359 14.36 4.08 -20.03
CA ALA A 359 14.90 4.24 -18.68
C ALA A 359 16.41 4.57 -18.69
N ALA A 360 17.16 3.96 -19.61
CA ALA A 360 18.58 4.26 -19.84
C ALA A 360 18.85 5.63 -20.50
N ARG A 361 17.85 6.25 -21.14
CA ARG A 361 17.93 7.61 -21.71
C ARG A 361 17.48 8.70 -20.73
N LEU A 362 16.62 8.38 -19.77
CA LEU A 362 16.19 9.30 -18.70
C LEU A 362 17.15 9.32 -17.49
N ALA A 363 18.02 8.30 -17.38
CA ALA A 363 19.07 8.21 -16.36
C ALA A 363 20.45 8.72 -16.83
N GLN A 364 20.53 9.20 -18.07
CA GLN A 364 21.64 10.02 -18.61
C GLN A 364 21.20 11.47 -18.62
#